data_AF-A0A352Q6T1-F1
#
_entry.id   AF-A0A352Q6T1-F1
#
_cell.length_a   1.000
_cell.length_b   1.000
_cell.length_c   1.000
_cell.angle_alpha   90.00
_cell.angle_beta   90.00
_cell.angle_gamma   90.00
#
_symmetry.space_group_name_H-M   'P 1'
#
loop_
_entity.id
_entity.type
_entity.pdbx_description
1 polymer ?
#
loop_
_entity_poly.entity_id
_entity_poly.type
_entity_poly.pdbx_seq_one_letter_code
_entity_poly.pdbx_strand_id
1 'polypeptide(L)'
;GTIYGYCVGEPWNQQAVFKGIGVPVITDYEIWKDNPEKVFGITKAFAEKYPNTTARLVKALIRAAYWLDENNNANRAEAVKYLSQSNYVGADYDVIANSMTGTFEYEKGDKRSVPDFNVFFRYHATYPYYSDAIWYLTQMRRWGQIAEQKSDQWYIDTAKSVYRPDLYTIAAKALIEDGTFKASDFPDFATETGFKPPQTEFIDDITYDGSKPNAYLEQFPIGLKGTTTVK
;
A
#
# COMPACT_ATOMS: atom_id res chain seq x y z
N GLY A 1 18.52 3.01 -25.75
CA GLY A 1 17.93 3.81 -24.66
C GLY A 1 19.01 4.23 -23.70
N THR A 2 18.75 5.22 -22.84
CA THR A 2 19.68 5.70 -21.81
C THR A 2 19.52 4.98 -20.45
N ILE A 3 18.46 4.18 -20.30
CA ILE A 3 18.18 3.33 -19.14
C ILE A 3 17.88 1.90 -19.61
N TYR A 4 18.12 0.92 -18.75
CA TYR A 4 17.80 -0.50 -18.99
C TYR A 4 16.48 -0.94 -18.35
N GLY A 5 15.94 -0.16 -17.40
CA GLY A 5 14.68 -0.45 -16.71
C GLY A 5 14.32 0.66 -15.72
N TYR A 6 13.12 0.60 -15.17
CA TYR A 6 12.61 1.51 -14.15
C TYR A 6 11.58 0.78 -13.25
N CYS A 7 11.30 1.35 -12.08
CA CYS A 7 10.23 0.91 -11.18
C CYS A 7 9.31 2.10 -10.94
N VAL A 8 8.02 1.95 -11.26
CA VAL A 8 7.05 3.04 -11.20
C VAL A 8 5.65 2.46 -11.03
N GLY A 9 4.75 3.23 -10.41
CA GLY A 9 3.32 2.91 -10.38
C GLY A 9 2.63 3.15 -11.71
N GLU A 10 1.38 2.69 -11.79
CA GLU A 10 0.51 2.93 -12.94
C GLU A 10 0.16 4.42 -13.10
N PRO A 11 -0.13 4.90 -14.34
CA PRO A 11 -0.32 4.13 -15.57
C PRO A 11 0.92 4.04 -16.48
N TRP A 12 2.12 4.34 -15.95
CA TRP A 12 3.32 4.52 -16.77
C TRP A 12 3.84 3.23 -17.41
N ASN A 13 3.64 2.09 -16.75
CA ASN A 13 4.00 0.79 -17.30
C ASN A 13 3.12 0.45 -18.51
N GLN A 14 1.80 0.62 -18.38
CA GLN A 14 0.86 0.42 -19.48
C GLN A 14 1.11 1.41 -20.64
N GLN A 15 1.47 2.65 -20.32
CA GLN A 15 1.85 3.63 -21.35
C GLN A 15 3.09 3.19 -22.15
N ALA A 16 4.07 2.52 -21.53
CA ALA A 16 5.24 2.00 -22.23
C ALA A 16 4.88 0.83 -23.17
N VAL A 17 3.97 -0.05 -22.74
CA VAL A 17 3.43 -1.15 -23.58
C VAL A 17 2.69 -0.59 -24.79
N PHE A 18 1.78 0.38 -24.59
CA PHE A 18 1.02 1.01 -25.68
C PHE A 18 1.92 1.67 -26.72
N LYS A 19 3.01 2.30 -26.28
CA LYS A 19 3.98 2.94 -27.17
C LYS A 19 5.00 1.97 -27.77
N GLY A 20 5.06 0.72 -27.32
CA GLY A 20 6.06 -0.26 -27.76
C GLY A 20 7.50 0.13 -27.37
N ILE A 21 7.68 0.83 -26.25
CA ILE A 21 9.00 1.33 -25.80
C ILE A 21 9.53 0.60 -24.56
N GLY A 22 8.76 -0.34 -24.01
CA GLY A 22 9.13 -1.13 -22.86
C GLY A 22 8.05 -2.15 -22.52
N VAL A 23 8.40 -3.10 -21.66
CA VAL A 23 7.51 -4.14 -21.14
C VAL A 23 7.70 -4.23 -19.63
N PRO A 24 6.64 -4.37 -18.83
CA PRO A 24 6.75 -4.74 -17.42
C PRO A 24 7.35 -6.14 -17.32
N VAL A 25 8.20 -6.36 -16.32
CA VAL A 25 8.80 -7.67 -16.06
C VAL A 25 8.05 -8.38 -14.94
N ILE A 26 7.61 -7.63 -13.94
CA ILE A 26 6.95 -8.11 -12.73
C ILE A 26 6.15 -6.96 -12.10
N THR A 27 5.06 -7.29 -11.42
CA THR A 27 4.25 -6.36 -10.63
C THR A 27 4.65 -6.41 -9.16
N ASP A 28 4.36 -5.36 -8.40
CA ASP A 28 4.61 -5.38 -6.94
C ASP A 28 3.76 -6.45 -6.23
N TYR A 29 2.52 -6.67 -6.71
CA TYR A 29 1.67 -7.76 -6.27
C TYR A 29 2.33 -9.15 -6.41
N GLU A 30 3.09 -9.38 -7.48
CA GLU A 30 3.85 -10.62 -7.67
C GLU A 30 5.13 -10.68 -6.82
N ILE A 31 5.67 -9.54 -6.39
CA ILE A 31 6.84 -9.49 -5.51
C ILE A 31 6.44 -9.76 -4.06
N TRP A 32 5.35 -9.14 -3.60
CA TRP A 32 4.78 -9.32 -2.27
C TRP A 32 3.28 -9.11 -2.37
N LYS A 33 2.54 -10.21 -2.27
CA LYS A 33 1.08 -10.16 -2.31
C LYS A 33 0.51 -9.28 -1.20
N ASP A 34 -0.45 -8.44 -1.57
CA ASP A 34 -1.13 -7.49 -0.68
C ASP A 34 -0.16 -6.58 0.11
N ASN A 35 0.94 -6.17 -0.56
CA ASN A 35 1.93 -5.26 0.00
C ASN A 35 1.31 -3.89 0.37
N PRO A 36 1.76 -3.26 1.48
CA PRO A 36 1.41 -1.89 1.78
C PRO A 36 2.07 -0.94 0.78
N GLU A 37 1.31 0.02 0.28
CA GLU A 37 1.80 0.95 -0.73
C GLU A 37 1.49 2.41 -0.35
N LYS A 38 0.68 3.17 -1.09
CA LYS A 38 0.42 4.58 -0.79
C LYS A 38 -0.28 4.77 0.57
N VAL A 39 0.08 5.87 1.23
CA VAL A 39 -0.54 6.31 2.49
C VAL A 39 -1.19 7.69 2.33
N PHE A 40 -2.26 7.93 3.08
CA PHE A 40 -2.77 9.28 3.30
C PHE A 40 -2.06 9.92 4.50
N GLY A 41 -1.17 10.87 4.21
CA GLY A 41 -0.42 11.60 5.22
C GLY A 41 -0.97 13.00 5.47
N ILE A 42 -1.12 13.37 6.74
CA ILE A 42 -1.36 14.74 7.20
C ILE A 42 -0.36 15.09 8.30
N THR A 43 -0.11 16.38 8.52
CA THR A 43 0.77 16.80 9.62
C THR A 43 0.10 16.55 10.97
N LYS A 44 0.90 16.21 11.98
CA LYS A 44 0.43 16.06 13.37
C LYS A 44 -0.31 17.31 13.86
N ALA A 45 0.26 18.50 13.58
CA ALA A 45 -0.35 19.78 13.95
C ALA A 45 -1.74 19.98 13.32
N PHE A 46 -1.96 19.55 12.08
CA PHE A 46 -3.29 19.62 11.45
C PHE A 46 -4.27 18.67 12.14
N ALA A 47 -3.85 17.43 12.40
CA ALA A 47 -4.69 16.42 13.05
C ALA A 47 -5.15 16.86 14.45
N GLU A 48 -4.24 17.45 15.22
CA GLU A 48 -4.51 17.97 16.57
C GLU A 48 -5.39 19.23 16.55
N LYS A 49 -5.15 20.15 15.60
CA LYS A 49 -5.92 21.38 15.47
C LYS A 49 -7.34 21.15 14.93
N TYR A 50 -7.51 20.17 14.04
CA TYR A 50 -8.77 19.88 13.36
C TYR A 50 -9.18 18.41 13.47
N PRO A 51 -9.46 17.90 14.69
CA PRO A 51 -9.74 16.47 14.90
C PRO A 51 -11.03 16.01 14.18
N ASN A 52 -12.09 16.82 14.21
CA ASN A 52 -13.35 16.49 13.52
C ASN A 52 -13.19 16.49 12.00
N THR A 53 -12.41 17.43 11.44
CA THR A 53 -12.11 17.46 10.01
C THR A 53 -11.28 16.25 9.61
N THR A 54 -10.28 15.89 10.42
CA THR A 54 -9.46 14.70 10.23
C THR A 54 -10.32 13.44 10.18
N ALA A 55 -11.21 13.25 11.16
CA ALA A 55 -12.12 12.10 11.17
C ALA A 55 -13.01 12.07 9.90
N ARG A 56 -13.55 13.21 9.48
CA ARG A 56 -14.39 13.32 8.27
C ARG A 56 -13.61 13.02 6.98
N LEU A 57 -12.35 13.46 6.88
CA LEU A 57 -11.48 13.12 5.74
C LEU A 57 -11.24 11.62 5.67
N VAL A 58 -10.92 10.99 6.81
CA VAL A 58 -10.71 9.53 6.86
C VAL A 58 -12.01 8.78 6.54
N LYS A 59 -13.17 9.22 7.04
CA LYS A 59 -14.48 8.66 6.64
C LYS A 59 -14.70 8.73 5.13
N ALA A 60 -14.38 9.86 4.51
CA ALA A 60 -14.55 10.05 3.06
C ALA A 60 -13.64 9.11 2.26
N LEU A 61 -12.38 8.95 2.69
CA LEU A 61 -11.42 8.05 2.04
C LEU A 61 -11.82 6.58 2.19
N ILE A 62 -12.30 6.14 3.35
CA ILE A 62 -12.84 4.79 3.56
C ILE A 62 -13.99 4.52 2.58
N ARG A 63 -14.93 5.46 2.45
CA ARG A 63 -16.07 5.33 1.52
C ARG A 63 -15.62 5.25 0.07
N ALA A 64 -14.66 6.08 -0.33
CA ALA A 64 -14.11 6.05 -1.68
C ALA A 64 -13.41 4.72 -1.97
N ALA A 65 -12.60 4.23 -1.03
CA ALA A 65 -11.93 2.94 -1.15
C ALA A 65 -12.92 1.78 -1.27
N TYR A 66 -13.96 1.76 -0.44
CA TYR A 66 -15.02 0.74 -0.54
C TYR A 66 -15.72 0.80 -1.90
N TRP A 67 -16.12 2.00 -2.34
CA TRP A 67 -16.78 2.18 -3.63
C TRP A 67 -15.92 1.67 -4.79
N LEU A 68 -14.60 1.89 -4.77
CA LEU A 68 -13.68 1.38 -5.79
C LEU A 68 -13.70 -0.17 -5.87
N ASP A 69 -13.84 -0.85 -4.74
CA ASP A 69 -13.78 -2.31 -4.65
C ASP A 69 -15.14 -3.00 -4.71
N GLU A 70 -16.23 -2.23 -4.67
CA GLU A 70 -17.61 -2.71 -4.58
C GLU A 70 -17.99 -3.64 -5.75
N ASN A 71 -18.78 -4.66 -5.45
CA ASN A 71 -19.33 -5.62 -6.43
C ASN A 71 -18.27 -6.22 -7.36
N ASN A 72 -17.12 -6.63 -6.81
CA ASN A 72 -15.97 -7.12 -7.56
C ASN A 72 -15.48 -6.11 -8.61
N ASN A 73 -15.13 -4.91 -8.15
CA ASN A 73 -14.55 -3.83 -8.96
C ASN A 73 -15.51 -3.20 -9.99
N ALA A 74 -16.83 -3.29 -9.78
CA ALA A 74 -17.84 -2.80 -10.75
C ALA A 74 -17.71 -1.30 -11.05
N ASN A 75 -17.25 -0.52 -10.07
CA ASN A 75 -17.13 0.93 -10.17
C ASN A 75 -15.80 1.42 -10.78
N ARG A 76 -14.84 0.52 -11.02
CA ARG A 76 -13.50 0.91 -11.51
C ARG A 76 -13.53 1.57 -12.88
N ALA A 77 -14.40 1.10 -13.77
CA ALA A 77 -14.55 1.71 -15.10
C ALA A 77 -15.01 3.17 -15.03
N GLU A 78 -15.81 3.54 -14.03
CA GLU A 78 -16.21 4.92 -13.78
C GLU A 78 -15.07 5.72 -13.15
N ALA A 79 -14.35 5.14 -12.17
CA ALA A 79 -13.17 5.76 -11.58
C ALA A 79 -12.11 6.14 -12.63
N VAL A 80 -11.88 5.27 -13.60
CA VAL A 80 -10.97 5.51 -14.73
C VAL A 80 -11.43 6.74 -15.54
N LYS A 81 -12.73 6.93 -15.78
CA LYS A 81 -13.24 8.11 -16.50
C LYS A 81 -12.93 9.40 -15.75
N TYR A 82 -12.98 9.38 -14.41
CA TYR A 82 -12.57 10.54 -13.61
C TYR A 82 -11.07 10.80 -13.74
N LEU A 83 -10.23 9.77 -13.59
CA LEU A 83 -8.78 9.89 -13.66
C LEU A 83 -8.28 10.38 -15.03
N SER A 84 -8.96 10.00 -16.12
CA SER A 84 -8.61 10.42 -17.49
C SER A 84 -8.93 11.88 -17.82
N GLN A 85 -9.68 12.61 -16.97
CA GLN A 85 -9.95 14.02 -17.25
C GLN A 85 -8.65 14.84 -17.10
N SER A 86 -8.53 15.91 -17.88
CA SER A 86 -7.33 16.75 -17.94
C SER A 86 -7.00 17.47 -16.63
N ASN A 87 -7.98 17.63 -15.74
CA ASN A 87 -7.81 18.18 -14.40
C ASN A 87 -7.41 17.12 -13.34
N TYR A 88 -7.25 15.85 -13.74
CA TYR A 88 -6.72 14.76 -12.92
C TYR A 88 -5.41 14.23 -13.52
N VAL A 89 -5.31 12.93 -13.84
CA VAL A 89 -4.11 12.34 -14.45
C VAL A 89 -4.01 12.75 -15.91
N GLY A 90 -5.15 12.83 -16.61
CA GLY A 90 -5.20 13.28 -18.00
C GLY A 90 -4.58 12.31 -19.01
N ALA A 91 -4.37 11.05 -18.61
CA ALA A 91 -3.95 9.99 -19.53
C ALA A 91 -5.15 9.29 -20.18
N ASP A 92 -4.91 8.66 -21.34
CA ASP A 92 -5.93 7.97 -22.10
C ASP A 92 -6.66 6.91 -21.26
N TYR A 93 -7.98 6.83 -21.45
CA TYR A 93 -8.85 5.92 -20.70
C TYR A 93 -8.34 4.48 -20.73
N ASP A 94 -8.04 3.96 -21.91
CA ASP A 94 -7.64 2.56 -22.10
C ASP A 94 -6.31 2.23 -21.40
N VAL A 95 -5.40 3.23 -21.32
CA VAL A 95 -4.11 3.08 -20.66
C VAL A 95 -4.28 2.96 -19.14
N ILE A 96 -5.15 3.78 -18.54
CA ILE A 96 -5.46 3.69 -17.10
C ILE A 96 -6.33 2.45 -16.80
N ALA A 97 -7.28 2.13 -17.67
CA ALA A 97 -8.18 0.98 -17.49
C ALA A 97 -7.40 -0.34 -17.39
N ASN A 98 -6.32 -0.47 -18.15
CA ASN A 98 -5.51 -1.68 -18.24
C ASN A 98 -4.93 -2.15 -16.91
N SER A 99 -4.84 -1.31 -15.87
CA SER A 99 -4.43 -1.70 -14.52
C SER A 99 -5.49 -1.47 -13.43
N MET A 100 -6.57 -0.76 -13.75
CA MET A 100 -7.63 -0.46 -12.78
C MET A 100 -8.79 -1.46 -12.80
N THR A 101 -8.98 -2.21 -13.88
CA THR A 101 -10.16 -3.07 -14.09
C THR A 101 -9.87 -4.57 -13.99
N GLY A 102 -8.85 -4.96 -13.23
CA GLY A 102 -8.60 -6.37 -12.87
C GLY A 102 -7.85 -7.20 -13.90
N THR A 103 -7.16 -6.55 -14.84
CA THR A 103 -6.22 -7.19 -15.75
C THR A 103 -4.88 -6.46 -15.69
N PHE A 104 -3.86 -7.04 -16.29
CA PHE A 104 -2.58 -6.38 -16.53
C PHE A 104 -1.98 -6.88 -17.84
N GLU A 105 -1.39 -6.00 -18.64
CA GLU A 105 -0.77 -6.35 -19.92
C GLU A 105 0.76 -6.17 -19.83
N TYR A 106 1.51 -7.26 -20.04
CA TYR A 106 2.98 -7.26 -19.93
C TYR A 106 3.64 -6.93 -21.28
N GLU A 107 3.04 -7.42 -22.36
CA GLU A 107 3.41 -7.05 -23.72
C GLU A 107 2.16 -7.03 -24.58
N LYS A 108 2.26 -6.44 -25.77
CA LYS A 108 1.10 -6.29 -26.64
C LYS A 108 0.46 -7.65 -26.97
N GLY A 109 -0.74 -7.88 -26.43
CA GLY A 109 -1.48 -9.13 -26.57
C GLY A 109 -1.32 -10.13 -25.40
N ASP A 110 -0.33 -9.96 -24.52
CA ASP A 110 -0.19 -10.74 -23.28
C ASP A 110 -0.93 -10.05 -22.14
N LYS A 111 -2.25 -10.15 -22.20
CA LYS A 111 -3.17 -9.63 -21.19
C LYS A 111 -3.56 -10.74 -20.22
N ARG A 112 -3.24 -10.54 -18.94
CA ARG A 112 -3.47 -11.51 -17.87
C ARG A 112 -4.52 -11.00 -16.88
N SER A 113 -5.24 -11.92 -16.25
CA SER A 113 -6.19 -11.59 -15.19
C SER A 113 -5.44 -11.36 -13.88
N VAL A 114 -5.63 -10.18 -13.29
CA VAL A 114 -5.03 -9.78 -12.00
C VAL A 114 -6.06 -8.93 -11.24
N PRO A 115 -7.17 -9.53 -10.77
CA PRO A 115 -8.32 -8.79 -10.23
C PRO A 115 -7.98 -7.96 -8.99
N ASP A 116 -6.95 -8.38 -8.26
CA ASP A 116 -6.43 -7.73 -7.05
C ASP A 116 -5.12 -6.98 -7.31
N PHE A 117 -4.80 -6.63 -8.57
CA PHE A 117 -3.65 -5.78 -8.88
C PHE A 117 -3.67 -4.46 -8.10
N ASN A 118 -4.86 -3.87 -7.97
CA ASN A 118 -5.11 -2.78 -7.03
C ASN A 118 -6.26 -3.19 -6.10
N VAL A 119 -6.01 -3.24 -4.79
CA VAL A 119 -7.03 -3.40 -3.74
C VAL A 119 -7.08 -2.12 -2.92
N PHE A 120 -8.27 -1.54 -2.73
CA PHE A 120 -8.42 -0.29 -1.99
C PHE A 120 -9.01 -0.50 -0.60
N PHE A 121 -9.94 -1.43 -0.42
CA PHE A 121 -10.67 -1.64 0.84
C PHE A 121 -10.72 -3.10 1.28
N ARG A 122 -10.80 -4.06 0.34
CA ARG A 122 -10.82 -5.48 0.70
C ARG A 122 -9.57 -5.85 1.54
N TYR A 123 -9.68 -6.93 2.30
CA TYR A 123 -8.59 -7.44 3.15
C TYR A 123 -8.05 -6.42 4.17
N HIS A 124 -8.87 -5.43 4.54
CA HIS A 124 -8.52 -4.31 5.40
C HIS A 124 -7.38 -3.42 4.86
N ALA A 125 -7.26 -3.29 3.53
CA ALA A 125 -6.20 -2.51 2.87
C ALA A 125 -6.08 -1.06 3.35
N THR A 126 -7.17 -0.44 3.79
CA THR A 126 -7.16 0.93 4.33
C THR A 126 -6.70 1.06 5.78
N TYR A 127 -6.57 -0.05 6.53
CA TYR A 127 -6.16 0.00 7.94
C TYR A 127 -4.64 0.16 8.05
N PRO A 128 -4.12 1.19 8.76
CA PRO A 128 -2.69 1.47 8.81
C PRO A 128 -2.00 0.57 9.84
N TYR A 129 -1.63 -0.66 9.46
CA TYR A 129 -0.90 -1.59 10.30
C TYR A 129 0.52 -1.09 10.62
N TYR A 130 0.92 -1.16 11.88
CA TYR A 130 2.30 -0.84 12.30
C TYR A 130 3.32 -1.76 11.65
N SER A 131 2.99 -3.05 11.44
CA SER A 131 3.86 -3.98 10.73
C SER A 131 4.23 -3.47 9.33
N ASP A 132 3.30 -2.84 8.62
CA ASP A 132 3.57 -2.32 7.29
C ASP A 132 4.63 -1.19 7.32
N ALA A 133 4.50 -0.25 8.26
CA ALA A 133 5.50 0.79 8.49
C ALA A 133 6.86 0.22 8.92
N ILE A 134 6.86 -0.81 9.78
CA ILE A 134 8.08 -1.47 10.25
C ILE A 134 8.81 -2.11 9.07
N TRP A 135 8.11 -2.74 8.11
CA TRP A 135 8.76 -3.30 6.92
C TRP A 135 9.54 -2.23 6.16
N TYR A 136 8.94 -1.07 5.91
CA TYR A 136 9.62 0.05 5.26
C TYR A 136 10.85 0.50 6.05
N LEU A 137 10.74 0.63 7.38
CA LEU A 137 11.89 0.97 8.22
C LEU A 137 13.00 -0.09 8.16
N THR A 138 12.65 -1.39 8.07
CA THR A 138 13.66 -2.44 7.87
C THR A 138 14.33 -2.33 6.51
N GLN A 139 13.59 -2.04 5.43
CA GLN A 139 14.22 -1.85 4.12
C GLN A 139 15.10 -0.58 4.10
N MET A 140 14.68 0.48 4.79
CA MET A 140 15.50 1.68 4.97
C MET A 140 16.79 1.39 5.74
N ARG A 141 16.73 0.52 6.75
CA ARG A 141 17.91 0.01 7.43
C ARG A 141 18.79 -0.80 6.50
N ARG A 142 18.21 -1.78 5.81
CA ARG A 142 18.90 -2.71 4.89
C ARG A 142 19.70 -1.96 3.82
N TRP A 143 19.15 -0.86 3.30
CA TRP A 143 19.76 -0.06 2.23
C TRP A 143 20.49 1.20 2.71
N GLY A 144 20.69 1.36 4.02
CA GLY A 144 21.56 2.39 4.58
C GLY A 144 20.97 3.77 4.76
N GLN A 145 19.67 3.97 4.49
CA GLN A 145 18.95 5.20 4.83
C GLN A 145 18.82 5.37 6.35
N ILE A 146 18.77 4.25 7.08
CA ILE A 146 19.00 4.19 8.52
C ILE A 146 20.37 3.52 8.72
N ALA A 147 21.41 4.32 8.89
CA ALA A 147 22.80 3.83 8.91
C ALA A 147 23.15 3.02 10.17
N GLU A 148 22.51 3.34 11.29
CA GLU A 148 22.78 2.72 12.59
C GLU A 148 21.88 1.51 12.85
N GLN A 149 22.40 0.54 13.60
CA GLN A 149 21.55 -0.51 14.16
C GLN A 149 20.52 0.10 15.13
N LYS A 150 19.29 -0.40 15.08
CA LYS A 150 18.20 -0.03 15.98
C LYS A 150 17.63 -1.28 16.65
N SER A 151 17.16 -1.15 17.89
CA SER A 151 16.46 -2.24 18.57
C SER A 151 15.09 -2.48 17.94
N ASP A 152 14.52 -3.69 18.12
CA ASP A 152 13.16 -3.98 17.65
C ASP A 152 12.14 -2.98 18.20
N GLN A 153 12.30 -2.59 19.47
CA GLN A 153 11.44 -1.60 20.11
C GLN A 153 11.48 -0.23 19.41
N TRP A 154 12.64 0.21 18.93
CA TRP A 154 12.76 1.48 18.22
C TRP A 154 11.92 1.50 16.93
N TYR A 155 11.89 0.39 16.18
CA TYR A 155 11.06 0.27 14.98
C TYR A 155 9.57 0.38 15.33
N ILE A 156 9.16 -0.33 16.39
CA ILE A 156 7.78 -0.33 16.88
C ILE A 156 7.34 1.07 17.31
N ASP A 157 8.15 1.75 18.12
CA ASP A 157 7.85 3.09 18.61
C ASP A 157 7.82 4.12 17.48
N THR A 158 8.75 4.01 16.53
CA THR A 158 8.80 4.86 15.35
C THR A 158 7.54 4.68 14.52
N ALA A 159 7.15 3.44 14.20
CA ALA A 159 5.92 3.16 13.47
C ALA A 159 4.67 3.71 14.17
N LYS A 160 4.55 3.51 15.48
CA LYS A 160 3.44 4.04 16.30
C LYS A 160 3.36 5.56 16.33
N SER A 161 4.49 6.25 16.14
CA SER A 161 4.50 7.72 16.12
C SER A 161 3.94 8.31 14.81
N VAL A 162 3.90 7.54 13.72
CA VAL A 162 3.51 8.00 12.38
C VAL A 162 2.25 7.34 11.83
N TYR A 163 2.08 6.03 12.01
CA TYR A 163 0.87 5.32 11.61
C TYR A 163 -0.17 5.48 12.71
N ARG A 164 -1.38 5.89 12.34
CA ARG A 164 -2.42 6.34 13.28
C ARG A 164 -3.71 5.52 13.14
N PRO A 165 -3.68 4.21 13.46
CA PRO A 165 -4.89 3.37 13.45
C PRO A 165 -5.93 3.84 14.46
N ASP A 166 -5.55 4.58 15.50
CA ASP A 166 -6.47 5.23 16.43
C ASP A 166 -7.37 6.27 15.73
N LEU A 167 -6.82 7.10 14.84
CA LEU A 167 -7.59 8.05 14.05
C LEU A 167 -8.49 7.35 13.02
N TYR A 168 -7.98 6.27 12.41
CA TYR A 168 -8.77 5.42 11.53
C TYR A 168 -9.96 4.80 12.26
N THR A 169 -9.73 4.26 13.46
CA THR A 169 -10.76 3.58 14.27
C THR A 169 -11.90 4.54 14.64
N ILE A 170 -11.59 5.81 14.94
CA ILE A 170 -12.64 6.83 15.19
C ILE A 170 -13.54 6.98 13.97
N ALA A 171 -12.95 7.11 12.78
CA ALA A 171 -13.71 7.26 11.54
C ALA A 171 -14.52 6.00 11.19
N ALA A 172 -13.92 4.82 11.31
CA ALA A 172 -14.57 3.54 11.05
C ALA A 172 -15.74 3.28 12.01
N LYS A 173 -15.56 3.48 13.32
CA LYS A 173 -16.66 3.36 14.30
C LYS A 173 -17.82 4.31 13.98
N ALA A 174 -17.51 5.56 13.63
CA ALA A 174 -18.53 6.52 13.23
C ALA A 174 -19.27 6.16 11.92
N LEU A 175 -18.66 5.34 11.04
CA LEU A 175 -19.31 4.79 9.84
C LEU A 175 -20.13 3.53 10.13
N ILE A 176 -19.78 2.80 11.20
CA ILE A 176 -20.57 1.66 11.69
C ILE A 176 -21.82 2.17 12.43
N GLU A 177 -21.64 3.15 13.31
CA GLU A 177 -22.73 3.75 14.11
C GLU A 177 -23.81 4.41 13.25
N ASP A 178 -23.44 5.03 12.12
CA ASP A 178 -24.39 5.65 11.19
C ASP A 178 -24.99 4.65 10.18
N GLY A 179 -24.60 3.37 10.25
CA GLY A 179 -25.12 2.29 9.41
C GLY A 179 -24.58 2.25 7.99
N THR A 180 -23.58 3.08 7.64
CA THR A 180 -22.94 3.04 6.32
C THR A 180 -22.18 1.73 6.09
N PHE A 181 -21.55 1.19 7.15
CA PHE A 181 -20.78 -0.05 7.10
C PHE A 181 -21.14 -1.00 8.24
N LYS A 182 -20.80 -2.28 8.10
CA LYS A 182 -20.89 -3.30 9.15
C LYS A 182 -19.57 -3.36 9.94
N ALA A 183 -19.64 -3.77 11.20
CA ALA A 183 -18.44 -4.03 11.98
C ALA A 183 -17.51 -5.08 11.34
N SER A 184 -18.08 -6.05 10.61
CA SER A 184 -17.34 -7.08 9.89
C SER A 184 -16.56 -6.59 8.67
N ASP A 185 -16.78 -5.34 8.24
CA ASP A 185 -16.05 -4.76 7.09
C ASP A 185 -14.65 -4.24 7.50
N PHE A 186 -14.33 -4.29 8.80
CA PHE A 186 -13.10 -3.77 9.38
C PHE A 186 -12.41 -4.81 10.27
N PRO A 187 -11.13 -4.62 10.63
CA PRO A 187 -10.50 -5.40 11.69
C PRO A 187 -11.31 -5.32 12.99
N ASP A 188 -11.29 -6.38 13.78
CA ASP A 188 -11.88 -6.36 15.12
C ASP A 188 -11.07 -5.42 16.02
N PHE A 189 -11.54 -4.18 16.16
CA PHE A 189 -10.87 -3.14 16.94
C PHE A 189 -10.71 -3.48 18.44
N ALA A 190 -11.38 -4.51 18.96
CA ALA A 190 -11.18 -4.95 20.34
C ALA A 190 -9.94 -5.83 20.51
N THR A 191 -9.54 -6.56 19.46
CA THR A 191 -8.45 -7.54 19.50
C THR A 191 -7.29 -7.22 18.57
N GLU A 192 -7.49 -6.33 17.59
CA GLU A 192 -6.49 -5.87 16.65
C GLU A 192 -5.33 -5.16 17.37
N THR A 193 -4.11 -5.60 17.09
CA THR A 193 -2.88 -5.10 17.73
C THR A 193 -2.14 -4.08 16.89
N GLY A 194 -2.52 -3.96 15.60
CA GLY A 194 -1.80 -3.21 14.58
C GLY A 194 -0.67 -4.01 13.93
N PHE A 195 -0.57 -5.32 14.17
CA PHE A 195 0.44 -6.19 13.57
C PHE A 195 -0.24 -7.30 12.77
N LYS A 196 0.06 -7.38 11.48
CA LYS A 196 -0.33 -8.52 10.65
C LYS A 196 0.40 -9.79 11.13
N PRO A 197 -0.20 -10.98 10.95
CA PRO A 197 0.51 -12.25 11.11
C PRO A 197 1.77 -12.33 10.23
N PRO A 198 2.73 -13.23 10.51
CA PRO A 198 3.88 -13.43 9.65
C PRO A 198 3.47 -13.66 8.19
N GLN A 199 4.07 -12.90 7.28
CA GLN A 199 3.78 -12.90 5.85
C GLN A 199 4.81 -13.77 5.13
N THR A 200 4.37 -14.73 4.34
CA THR A 200 5.22 -15.71 3.64
C THR A 200 5.12 -15.61 2.12
N GLU A 201 4.42 -14.60 1.60
CA GLU A 201 4.06 -14.47 0.19
C GLU A 201 5.00 -13.51 -0.57
N PHE A 202 6.24 -13.35 -0.09
CA PHE A 202 7.29 -12.69 -0.86
C PHE A 202 7.82 -13.64 -1.94
N ILE A 203 8.22 -13.09 -3.08
CA ILE A 203 8.77 -13.84 -4.23
C ILE A 203 10.02 -14.67 -3.89
N ASP A 204 10.75 -14.32 -2.84
CA ASP A 204 11.96 -15.00 -2.39
C ASP A 204 11.74 -15.96 -1.22
N ASP A 205 10.47 -16.25 -0.87
CA ASP A 205 10.05 -17.10 0.25
C ASP A 205 10.54 -16.64 1.64
N ILE A 206 11.11 -15.43 1.76
CA ILE A 206 11.56 -14.90 3.04
C ILE A 206 10.34 -14.48 3.86
N THR A 207 10.23 -15.05 5.07
CA THR A 207 9.12 -14.74 5.97
C THR A 207 9.35 -13.43 6.69
N TYR A 208 8.37 -12.52 6.58
CA TYR A 208 8.36 -11.24 7.27
C TYR A 208 7.44 -11.29 8.51
N ASP A 209 8.02 -11.10 9.70
CA ASP A 209 7.30 -10.90 10.96
C ASP A 209 7.58 -9.49 11.49
N GLY A 210 6.58 -8.61 11.43
CA GLY A 210 6.73 -7.22 11.85
C GLY A 210 6.99 -7.02 13.34
N SER A 211 6.81 -8.06 14.17
CA SER A 211 7.19 -8.01 15.59
C SER A 211 8.68 -8.29 15.83
N LYS A 212 9.42 -8.77 14.82
CA LYS A 212 10.83 -9.16 14.92
C LYS A 212 11.67 -8.57 13.77
N PRO A 213 11.74 -7.23 13.62
CA PRO A 213 12.39 -6.59 12.48
C PRO A 213 13.88 -6.93 12.34
N ASN A 214 14.64 -7.05 13.44
CA ASN A 214 16.04 -7.46 13.34
C ASN A 214 16.18 -8.92 12.88
N ALA A 215 15.33 -9.84 13.35
CA ALA A 215 15.36 -11.22 12.87
C ALA A 215 15.07 -11.31 11.36
N TYR A 216 14.17 -10.46 10.85
CA TYR A 216 13.93 -10.33 9.42
C TYR A 216 15.16 -9.84 8.63
N LEU A 217 15.86 -8.80 9.13
CA LEU A 217 17.09 -8.30 8.49
C LEU A 217 18.20 -9.35 8.37
N GLU A 218 18.34 -10.22 9.37
CA GLU A 218 19.38 -11.27 9.37
C GLU A 218 19.16 -12.35 8.30
N GLN A 219 17.94 -12.48 7.75
CA GLN A 219 17.63 -13.48 6.72
C GLN A 219 18.28 -13.14 5.36
N PHE A 220 18.65 -11.88 5.12
CA PHE A 220 19.09 -11.44 3.79
C PHE A 220 20.60 -11.59 3.55
N PRO A 221 21.03 -12.09 2.38
CA PRO A 221 22.45 -12.15 2.03
C PRO A 221 23.05 -10.77 1.72
N ILE A 222 22.23 -9.82 1.25
CA ILE A 222 22.66 -8.49 0.80
C ILE A 222 21.94 -7.41 1.62
N GLY A 223 22.71 -6.40 2.04
CA GLY A 223 22.25 -5.24 2.79
C GLY A 223 22.83 -5.17 4.20
N LEU A 224 22.58 -4.07 4.89
CA LEU A 224 23.00 -3.88 6.26
C LEU A 224 22.15 -4.74 7.20
N LYS A 225 22.84 -5.44 8.10
CA LYS A 225 22.30 -6.27 9.19
C LYS A 225 23.19 -6.18 10.42
N GLY A 226 22.66 -6.51 11.60
CA GLY A 226 23.33 -6.31 12.88
C GLY A 226 24.01 -4.93 12.98
N THR A 227 25.30 -4.95 13.32
CA THR A 227 26.15 -3.77 13.54
C THR A 227 26.81 -3.21 12.27
N THR A 228 26.51 -3.75 11.08
CA THR A 228 27.12 -3.27 9.82
C THR A 228 26.68 -1.83 9.49
N THR A 229 27.59 -1.01 8.95
CA THR A 229 27.30 0.38 8.55
C THR A 229 27.67 0.62 7.09
N VAL A 230 27.10 1.67 6.49
CA VAL A 230 27.56 2.19 5.19
C VAL A 230 29.01 2.67 5.35
N LYS A 231 29.86 2.37 4.37
CA LYS A 231 31.24 2.91 4.30
C LYS A 231 31.25 4.28 3.64
#